data_AF-A0A3Q0RS07-F1
#
_entry.id   AF-A0A3Q0RS07-F1
#
_cell.length_a   1.000
_cell.length_b   1.000
_cell.length_c   1.000
_cell.angle_alpha   90.00
_cell.angle_beta   90.00
_cell.angle_gamma   90.00
#
_symmetry.space_group_name_H-M   'P 1'
#
loop_
_entity.id
_entity.type
_entity.pdbx_description
1 polymer ?
#
loop_
_entity_poly.entity_id
_entity_poly.type
_entity_poly.pdbx_seq_one_letter_code
_entity_poly.pdbx_strand_id
1 'polypeptide(L)'
;SMFQIYLNLLFFIGKKQGADQYILIRQNMAWIDAREYCRTHYTDLTSLRNDAEYQMVQEAAGGSEVWVGVFRDSWEWSDQTNSSFRYWKASHQVWTNIYNCGGLVKVVSGRWDELSCQNAYPFLCDRSE
;
A
#
# COMPACT_ATOMS: atom_id res chain seq x y z
N SER A 1 -36.02 3.43 -6.50
CA SER A 1 -36.63 4.36 -7.48
C SER A 1 -35.57 4.76 -8.49
N MET A 2 -35.97 5.43 -9.59
CA MET A 2 -35.05 5.94 -10.61
C MET A 2 -33.92 6.81 -10.02
N PHE A 3 -34.23 7.57 -8.97
CA PHE A 3 -33.27 8.40 -8.22
C PHE A 3 -32.14 7.57 -7.58
N GLN A 4 -32.45 6.42 -7.00
CA GLN A 4 -31.44 5.51 -6.41
C GLN A 4 -30.52 4.92 -7.47
N ILE A 5 -31.04 4.68 -8.69
CA ILE A 5 -30.25 4.13 -9.81
C ILE A 5 -29.26 5.19 -10.30
N TYR A 6 -29.67 6.45 -10.44
CA TYR A 6 -28.77 7.56 -10.78
C TYR A 6 -27.70 7.79 -9.70
N LEU A 7 -28.06 7.70 -8.42
CA LEU A 7 -27.10 7.83 -7.32
C LEU A 7 -26.04 6.71 -7.36
N ASN A 8 -26.47 5.47 -7.59
CA ASN A 8 -25.56 4.34 -7.77
C ASN A 8 -24.67 4.52 -9.01
N LEU A 9 -25.22 4.96 -10.14
CA LEU A 9 -24.46 5.25 -11.37
C LEU A 9 -23.38 6.30 -11.15
N LEU A 10 -23.70 7.41 -10.46
CA LEU A 10 -22.71 8.44 -10.10
C LEU A 10 -21.62 7.89 -9.18
N PHE A 11 -21.98 7.04 -8.22
CA PHE A 11 -21.02 6.33 -7.37
C PHE A 11 -20.05 5.45 -8.17
N PHE A 12 -20.55 4.70 -9.17
CA PHE A 12 -19.69 3.84 -9.99
C PHE A 12 -18.79 4.61 -10.97
N ILE A 13 -19.21 5.80 -11.43
CA ILE A 13 -18.41 6.64 -12.33
C ILE A 13 -17.24 7.31 -11.59
N GLY A 14 -17.38 7.60 -10.29
CA GLY A 14 -16.34 8.25 -9.48
C GLY A 14 -15.24 7.29 -9.00
N LYS A 15 -15.56 6.01 -8.78
CA LYS A 15 -14.61 5.05 -8.20
C LYS A 15 -13.45 4.74 -9.13
N LYS A 16 -12.23 5.08 -8.68
CA LYS A 16 -11.00 4.56 -9.27
C LYS A 16 -10.98 3.04 -9.18
N GLN A 17 -10.48 2.39 -10.24
CA GLN A 17 -10.39 0.94 -10.37
C GLN A 17 -9.01 0.56 -10.89
N GLY A 18 -8.54 -0.63 -10.56
CA GLY A 18 -7.22 -1.04 -11.03
C GLY A 18 -6.10 -0.28 -10.31
N ALA A 19 -4.96 -0.14 -10.98
CA ALA A 19 -3.83 0.65 -10.51
C ALA A 19 -4.16 2.13 -10.25
N ASP A 20 -5.24 2.67 -10.85
CA ASP A 20 -5.68 4.05 -10.64
C ASP A 20 -6.19 4.33 -9.22
N GLN A 21 -6.41 3.29 -8.42
CA GLN A 21 -6.73 3.38 -6.99
C GLN A 21 -5.53 3.86 -6.17
N TYR A 22 -4.32 3.81 -6.73
CA TYR A 22 -3.08 4.14 -6.04
C TYR A 22 -2.43 5.39 -6.62
N ILE A 23 -1.67 6.09 -5.79
CA ILE A 23 -0.84 7.22 -6.22
C ILE A 23 0.59 7.06 -5.75
N LEU A 24 1.52 7.08 -6.71
CA LEU A 24 2.95 7.05 -6.44
C LEU A 24 3.45 8.44 -6.07
N ILE A 25 3.90 8.58 -4.83
CA ILE A 25 4.61 9.75 -4.35
C ILE A 25 6.10 9.48 -4.50
N ARG A 26 6.75 10.25 -5.38
CA ARG A 26 8.18 10.08 -5.72
C ARG A 26 9.14 10.68 -4.69
N GLN A 27 8.62 11.34 -3.66
CA GLN A 27 9.44 11.90 -2.58
C GLN A 27 9.93 10.77 -1.69
N ASN A 28 11.20 10.82 -1.31
CA ASN A 28 11.76 9.86 -0.38
C ASN A 28 11.42 10.27 1.05
N MET A 29 10.65 9.44 1.76
CA MET A 29 10.26 9.69 3.15
C MET A 29 10.49 8.44 4.00
N ALA A 30 10.79 8.64 5.28
CA ALA A 30 10.75 7.56 6.26
C ALA A 30 9.34 6.98 6.34
N TRP A 31 9.20 5.72 6.73
CA TRP A 31 7.92 5.01 6.64
C TRP A 31 6.79 5.72 7.42
N ILE A 32 7.10 6.25 8.61
CA ILE A 32 6.14 6.98 9.44
C ILE A 32 5.69 8.27 8.75
N ASP A 33 6.63 9.04 8.23
CA ASP A 33 6.35 10.30 7.53
C ASP A 33 5.56 10.05 6.24
N ALA A 34 5.92 9.00 5.49
CA ALA A 34 5.19 8.57 4.29
C ALA A 34 3.73 8.22 4.61
N ARG A 35 3.50 7.53 5.73
CA ARG A 35 2.15 7.20 6.20
C ARG A 35 1.37 8.45 6.61
N GLU A 36 1.99 9.33 7.38
CA GLU A 36 1.37 10.59 7.79
C GLU A 36 1.03 11.46 6.58
N TYR A 37 1.90 11.50 5.58
CA TYR A 37 1.64 12.17 4.31
C TYR A 37 0.41 11.58 3.62
N CYS A 38 0.33 10.25 3.49
CA CYS A 38 -0.82 9.61 2.87
C CYS A 38 -2.12 9.88 3.63
N ARG A 39 -2.10 9.89 4.97
CA ARG A 39 -3.30 10.19 5.79
C ARG A 39 -3.72 11.65 5.75
N THR A 40 -2.77 12.55 5.49
CA THR A 40 -3.02 13.98 5.39
C THR A 40 -3.57 14.37 4.02
N HIS A 41 -3.09 13.72 2.95
CA HIS A 41 -3.40 14.09 1.56
C HIS A 41 -4.32 13.11 0.83
N TYR A 42 -4.44 11.89 1.32
CA TYR A 42 -5.17 10.77 0.72
C TYR A 42 -5.83 9.92 1.83
N THR A 43 -5.89 8.59 1.68
CA THR A 43 -6.46 7.70 2.70
C THR A 43 -5.39 7.15 3.67
N ASP A 44 -4.48 6.31 3.19
CA ASP A 44 -3.37 5.75 3.98
C ASP A 44 -2.28 5.23 3.02
N LEU A 45 -1.17 4.71 3.55
CA LEU A 45 -0.27 3.86 2.78
C LEU A 45 -1.02 2.64 2.27
N THR A 46 -0.78 2.28 1.02
CA THR A 46 -1.47 1.19 0.33
C THR A 46 -1.30 -0.16 1.02
N SER A 47 -2.42 -0.82 1.29
CA SER A 47 -2.45 -2.21 1.77
C SER A 47 -2.35 -3.20 0.61
N LEU A 48 -1.97 -4.44 0.91
CA LEU A 48 -1.78 -5.50 -0.08
C LEU A 48 -2.48 -6.78 0.37
N ARG A 49 -3.79 -6.89 0.16
CA ARG A 49 -4.62 -7.90 0.84
C ARG A 49 -4.85 -9.15 0.01
N ASN A 50 -4.49 -9.15 -1.28
CA ASN A 50 -4.66 -10.29 -2.18
C ASN A 50 -3.78 -10.15 -3.44
N ASP A 51 -3.77 -11.21 -4.27
CA ASP A 51 -2.98 -11.26 -5.50
C ASP A 51 -3.33 -10.16 -6.50
N ALA A 52 -4.62 -9.84 -6.64
CA ALA A 52 -5.06 -8.82 -7.58
C ALA A 52 -4.51 -7.44 -7.18
N GLU A 53 -4.65 -7.08 -5.90
CA GLU A 53 -4.09 -5.84 -5.34
C GLU A 53 -2.57 -5.79 -5.50
N TYR A 54 -1.89 -6.90 -5.27
CA TYR A 54 -0.46 -6.98 -5.52
C TYR A 54 -0.08 -6.67 -6.97
N GLN A 55 -0.79 -7.21 -7.96
CA GLN A 55 -0.53 -6.88 -9.37
C GLN A 55 -0.79 -5.40 -9.68
N MET A 56 -1.89 -4.85 -9.15
CA MET A 56 -2.24 -3.44 -9.37
C MET A 56 -1.24 -2.47 -8.71
N VAL A 57 -0.74 -2.82 -7.52
CA VAL A 57 0.33 -2.06 -6.84
C VAL A 57 1.66 -2.16 -7.58
N GLN A 58 1.99 -3.32 -8.13
CA GLN A 58 3.19 -3.50 -8.96
C GLN A 58 3.16 -2.63 -10.21
N GLU A 59 1.99 -2.48 -10.82
CA GLU A 59 1.74 -1.58 -11.94
C GLU A 59 1.89 -0.12 -11.49
N ALA A 60 1.22 0.29 -10.41
CA ALA A 60 1.28 1.66 -9.88
C ALA A 60 2.68 2.09 -9.43
N ALA A 61 3.49 1.17 -8.90
CA ALA A 61 4.87 1.43 -8.49
C ALA A 61 5.78 1.78 -9.67
N GLY A 62 5.41 1.39 -10.91
CA GLY A 62 6.09 1.81 -12.12
C GLY A 62 7.59 1.47 -12.19
N GLY A 63 8.03 0.42 -11.49
CA GLY A 63 9.44 0.03 -11.43
C GLY A 63 10.18 0.45 -10.16
N SER A 64 9.57 1.29 -9.32
CA SER A 64 10.19 1.81 -8.09
C SER A 64 10.12 0.82 -6.94
N GLU A 65 11.11 0.86 -6.05
CA GLU A 65 10.97 0.35 -4.69
C GLU A 65 10.14 1.34 -3.90
N VAL A 66 9.13 0.86 -3.19
CA VAL A 66 8.13 1.74 -2.55
C VAL A 66 7.76 1.26 -1.16
N TRP A 67 7.48 2.19 -0.27
CA TRP A 67 6.75 1.87 0.95
C TRP A 67 5.30 1.50 0.65
N VAL A 68 4.84 0.47 1.37
CA VAL A 68 3.46 0.01 1.44
C VAL A 68 3.08 -0.19 2.91
N GLY A 69 1.78 -0.20 3.18
CA GLY A 69 1.21 -0.24 4.52
C GLY A 69 1.23 -1.63 5.15
N VAL A 70 2.41 -2.15 5.48
CA VAL A 70 2.55 -3.36 6.31
C VAL A 70 2.89 -2.93 7.73
N PHE A 71 1.95 -3.06 8.67
CA PHE A 71 2.20 -2.75 10.07
C PHE A 71 2.50 -4.02 10.89
N ARG A 72 3.34 -3.83 11.93
CA ARG A 72 3.90 -4.83 12.84
C ARG A 72 2.84 -5.56 13.68
N ASP A 73 2.94 -6.89 13.65
CA ASP A 73 2.55 -7.89 14.67
C ASP A 73 1.48 -7.45 15.68
N SER A 74 0.20 -7.47 15.32
CA SER A 74 -0.62 -8.69 15.31
C SER A 74 -1.46 -8.87 14.03
N TRP A 75 -0.86 -8.53 12.88
CA TRP A 75 -1.40 -8.67 11.51
C TRP A 75 -2.65 -7.83 11.21
N GLU A 76 -2.56 -6.53 11.46
CA GLU A 76 -3.51 -5.55 10.94
C GLU A 76 -2.86 -4.74 9.82
N TRP A 77 -3.57 -4.57 8.71
CA TRP A 77 -3.17 -3.68 7.64
C TRP A 77 -3.20 -2.22 8.13
N SER A 78 -2.40 -1.33 7.53
CA SER A 78 -2.41 0.10 7.89
C SER A 78 -3.80 0.74 7.82
N ASP A 79 -4.59 0.26 6.85
CA ASP A 79 -5.99 0.60 6.58
C ASP A 79 -7.00 -0.17 7.47
N GLN A 80 -6.52 -0.94 8.44
CA GLN A 80 -7.29 -1.76 9.38
C GLN A 80 -8.10 -2.89 8.75
N THR A 81 -7.82 -3.27 7.50
CA THR A 81 -8.48 -4.42 6.89
C THR A 81 -7.94 -5.74 7.43
N ASN A 82 -8.71 -6.83 7.23
CA ASN A 82 -8.35 -8.16 7.68
C ASN A 82 -7.99 -9.06 6.47
N SER A 83 -6.70 -9.36 6.28
CA SER A 83 -6.25 -10.32 5.27
C SER A 83 -4.96 -11.03 5.70
N SER A 84 -4.89 -12.34 5.40
CA SER A 84 -3.74 -13.23 5.65
C SER A 84 -2.69 -13.25 4.54
N PHE A 85 -2.88 -12.48 3.47
CA PHE A 85 -2.03 -12.50 2.28
C PHE A 85 -0.63 -11.93 2.52
N ARG A 86 0.43 -12.65 2.16
CA ARG A 86 1.82 -12.21 2.37
C ARG A 86 2.74 -12.65 1.22
N TYR A 87 3.51 -11.73 0.64
CA TYR A 87 4.53 -12.02 -0.38
C TYR A 87 5.96 -11.78 0.14
N TRP A 88 6.31 -12.36 1.28
CA TRP A 88 7.65 -12.24 1.86
C TRP A 88 8.74 -12.89 0.99
N LYS A 89 9.97 -12.36 1.07
CA LYS A 89 11.16 -13.00 0.50
C LYS A 89 11.41 -14.38 1.13
N ALA A 90 11.84 -15.37 0.34
CA ALA A 90 11.91 -16.78 0.74
C ALA A 90 12.82 -17.08 1.96
N SER A 91 13.71 -16.16 2.33
CA SER A 91 14.67 -16.32 3.44
C SER A 91 14.28 -15.53 4.69
N HIS A 92 13.04 -15.04 4.80
CA HIS A 92 12.68 -14.11 5.87
C HIS A 92 12.33 -14.84 7.18
N GLN A 93 13.15 -14.61 8.20
CA GLN A 93 12.70 -14.65 9.59
C GLN A 93 12.02 -13.30 9.84
N VAL A 94 10.73 -13.31 10.20
CA VAL A 94 9.99 -12.09 10.54
C VAL A 94 10.59 -11.53 11.83
N TRP A 95 11.26 -10.37 11.78
CA TRP A 95 11.88 -9.79 12.96
C TRP A 95 10.90 -8.84 13.62
N THR A 96 10.43 -9.22 14.80
CA THR A 96 9.46 -8.45 15.57
C THR A 96 10.08 -7.21 16.27
N ASN A 97 11.18 -6.62 15.77
CA ASN A 97 11.86 -5.46 16.39
C ASN A 97 11.46 -4.06 15.83
N ILE A 98 10.98 -3.13 16.66
CA ILE A 98 10.36 -1.82 16.27
C ILE A 98 11.12 -0.94 15.24
N TYR A 99 12.36 -1.28 14.90
CA TYR A 99 13.23 -0.62 13.93
C TYR A 99 12.91 -0.97 12.46
N ASN A 100 12.20 -2.07 12.20
CA ASN A 100 11.87 -2.53 10.85
C ASN A 100 10.41 -2.24 10.48
N CYS A 101 10.20 -1.70 9.27
CA CYS A 101 8.93 -1.40 8.63
C CYS A 101 8.84 -2.18 7.30
N GLY A 102 7.62 -2.46 6.82
CA GLY A 102 7.48 -3.22 5.57
C GLY A 102 7.50 -2.34 4.31
N GLY A 103 8.17 -2.83 3.26
CA GLY A 103 8.22 -2.21 1.93
C GLY A 103 8.19 -3.23 0.80
N LEU A 104 7.91 -2.76 -0.41
CA LEU A 104 7.87 -3.57 -1.64
C LEU A 104 9.17 -3.38 -2.44
N VAL A 105 9.92 -4.48 -2.64
CA VAL A 105 11.21 -4.47 -3.36
C VAL A 105 11.05 -5.07 -4.75
N LYS A 106 10.75 -4.22 -5.72
CA LYS A 106 10.51 -4.65 -7.11
C LYS A 106 11.79 -5.01 -7.87
N VAL A 107 12.93 -4.35 -7.58
CA VAL A 107 14.14 -4.44 -8.42
C VAL A 107 14.82 -5.81 -8.35
N VAL A 108 14.48 -6.67 -7.37
CA VAL A 108 15.08 -8.01 -7.22
C VAL A 108 14.06 -9.15 -7.25
N SER A 109 12.82 -8.95 -6.80
CA SER A 109 11.89 -10.09 -6.64
C SER A 109 10.39 -9.76 -6.66
N GLY A 110 9.99 -8.49 -6.60
CA GLY A 110 8.60 -8.09 -6.37
C GLY A 110 8.11 -8.39 -4.94
N ARG A 111 8.94 -8.99 -4.10
CA ARG A 111 8.54 -9.43 -2.77
C ARG A 111 8.64 -8.31 -1.75
N TRP A 112 8.01 -8.52 -0.61
CA TRP A 112 8.09 -7.62 0.51
C TRP A 112 9.36 -7.90 1.28
N ASP A 113 9.95 -6.83 1.79
CA ASP A 113 11.11 -6.87 2.66
C ASP A 113 10.85 -6.03 3.90
N GLU A 114 11.39 -6.47 5.02
CA GLU A 114 11.52 -5.62 6.21
C GLU A 114 12.70 -4.69 6.00
N LEU A 115 12.41 -3.41 5.82
CA LEU A 115 13.40 -2.37 5.64
C LEU A 115 13.42 -1.51 6.91
N SER A 116 14.58 -0.95 7.25
CA SER A 116 14.66 0.00 8.36
C SER A 116 13.63 1.12 8.18
N CYS A 117 12.82 1.38 9.21
CA CYS A 117 11.82 2.45 9.21
C CYS A 117 12.43 3.84 8.96
N GLN A 118 13.73 3.99 9.20
CA GLN A 118 14.49 5.23 9.01
C GLN A 118 14.92 5.45 7.55
N ASN A 119 14.88 4.40 6.72
CA ASN A 119 15.22 4.55 5.31
C ASN A 119 14.14 5.36 4.58
N ALA A 120 14.57 6.19 3.64
CA ALA A 120 13.67 7.04 2.87
C ALA A 120 13.44 6.44 1.48
N TYR A 121 12.18 6.13 1.16
CA TYR A 121 11.77 5.59 -0.14
C TYR A 121 10.57 6.36 -0.69
N PRO A 122 10.34 6.31 -2.02
CA PRO A 122 9.04 6.62 -2.60
C PRO A 122 7.96 5.74 -1.98
N PHE A 123 6.69 6.11 -2.13
CA PHE A 123 5.61 5.39 -1.45
C PHE A 123 4.29 5.47 -2.21
N LEU A 124 3.44 4.47 -1.99
CA LEU A 124 2.11 4.40 -2.57
C LEU A 124 1.06 4.73 -1.52
N CYS A 125 0.22 5.71 -1.83
CA CYS A 125 -0.99 6.00 -1.06
C CYS A 125 -2.23 5.43 -1.77
N ASP A 126 -3.21 5.01 -0.99
CA ASP A 126 -4.56 4.76 -1.49
C ASP A 126 -5.26 6.10 -1.73
N ARG A 127 -5.79 6.29 -2.95
CA ARG A 127 -6.61 7.45 -3.26
C ARG A 127 -7.93 7.33 -2.50
N SER A 128 -8.39 8.43 -1.91
CA SER A 128 -9.76 8.55 -1.44
C SER A 128 -10.74 8.32 -2.60
N GLU A 129 -11.85 7.64 -2.32
CA GLU A 129 -12.96 7.44 -3.27
C GLU A 129 -13.42 8.73 -3.95
#